data_AF-A0A8T2ZN52-F1
#
_entry.id   AF-A0A8T2ZN52-F1
#
_cell.length_a   1.000
_cell.length_b   1.000
_cell.length_c   1.000
_cell.angle_alpha   90.00
_cell.angle_beta   90.00
_cell.angle_gamma   90.00
#
_symmetry.space_group_name_H-M   'P 1'
#
loop_
_entity.id
_entity.type
_entity.pdbx_description
1 polymer ?
#
loop_
_entity_poly.entity_id
_entity_poly.type
_entity_poly.pdbx_seq_one_letter_code
_entity_poly.pdbx_strand_id
1 'polypeptide(L)'
;MGRSFTLFDRDSNWESECQLPEKCGKFGLCEDNQCVACPSPNKLAGWSKDCEAVKPSSCGSPNVYYYKLEGVDHTTSKHESGSGSMCEVECGEKCSSDCKCLGYFYNKEINIKCWIAYI
;
A
#
# COMPACT_ATOMS: atom_id res chain seq x y z
N MET A 1 9.05 -18.84 32.63
CA MET A 1 7.86 -18.48 31.82
C MET A 1 8.24 -17.29 30.96
N GLY A 2 8.67 -17.51 29.72
CA GLY A 2 9.06 -16.42 28.82
C GLY A 2 7.80 -15.67 28.38
N ARG A 3 7.72 -14.35 28.64
CA ARG A 3 6.70 -13.50 28.03
C ARG A 3 7.12 -13.27 26.59
N SER A 4 6.42 -13.91 25.65
CA SER A 4 6.47 -13.51 24.25
C SER A 4 5.71 -12.19 24.16
N PHE A 5 6.37 -11.15 23.67
CA PHE A 5 5.73 -9.86 23.40
C PHE A 5 5.43 -9.84 21.90
N THR A 6 4.16 -9.88 21.54
CA THR A 6 3.70 -9.56 20.19
C THR A 6 3.65 -8.04 20.09
N LEU A 7 4.49 -7.46 19.23
CA LEU A 7 4.57 -6.01 19.03
C LEU A 7 3.27 -5.48 18.39
N PHE A 8 2.62 -6.30 17.57
CA PHE A 8 1.38 -6.00 16.86
C PHE A 8 0.30 -6.91 17.41
N ASP A 9 -0.66 -6.34 18.14
CA ASP A 9 -1.67 -7.12 18.86
C ASP A 9 -3.04 -6.46 18.71
N ARG A 10 -4.09 -7.27 18.55
CA ARG A 10 -5.46 -6.77 18.32
C ARG A 10 -5.98 -5.93 19.48
N ASP A 11 -5.53 -6.25 20.69
CA ASP A 11 -5.98 -5.62 21.94
C ASP A 11 -4.98 -4.54 22.43
N SER A 12 -3.95 -4.22 21.63
CA SER A 12 -2.97 -3.18 21.97
C SER A 12 -3.44 -1.80 21.53
N ASN A 13 -3.41 -0.82 22.43
CA ASN A 13 -3.70 0.59 22.12
C ASN A 13 -2.56 1.30 21.37
N TRP A 14 -1.44 0.61 21.12
CA TRP A 14 -0.21 1.22 20.60
C TRP A 14 0.07 0.86 19.14
N GLU A 15 -0.12 -0.40 18.73
CA GLU A 15 0.23 -0.89 17.39
C GLU A 15 -0.84 -1.88 16.92
N SER A 16 -1.38 -1.68 15.72
CA SER A 16 -2.47 -2.50 15.16
C SER A 16 -1.94 -3.71 14.38
N GLU A 17 -2.73 -4.78 14.28
CA GLU A 17 -2.39 -5.92 13.42
C GLU A 17 -2.34 -5.52 11.94
N CYS A 18 -2.99 -4.42 11.55
CA CYS A 18 -2.89 -3.87 10.20
C CYS A 18 -1.48 -3.37 9.84
N GLN A 19 -0.62 -3.17 10.83
CA GLN A 19 0.78 -2.82 10.59
C GLN A 19 1.65 -4.03 10.24
N LEU A 20 1.15 -5.26 10.44
CA LEU A 20 1.83 -6.47 10.00
C LEU A 20 1.72 -6.59 8.47
N PRO A 21 2.85 -6.55 7.72
CA PRO A 21 2.82 -6.60 6.27
C PRO A 21 2.16 -7.86 5.70
N GLU A 22 2.22 -8.98 6.42
CA GLU A 22 1.67 -10.26 5.97
C GLU A 22 0.19 -10.45 6.33
N LYS A 23 -0.41 -9.58 7.17
CA LYS A 23 -1.77 -9.78 7.72
C LYS A 23 -2.83 -9.93 6.63
N CYS A 24 -2.80 -9.04 5.63
CA CYS A 24 -3.76 -9.01 4.53
C CYS A 24 -3.13 -9.32 3.17
N GLY A 25 -1.89 -9.80 3.16
CA GLY A 25 -1.08 -9.99 1.95
C GLY A 25 -0.46 -8.68 1.45
N LYS A 26 0.31 -8.77 0.36
CA LYS A 26 1.12 -7.64 -0.16
C LYS A 26 0.31 -6.39 -0.54
N PHE A 27 -0.96 -6.57 -0.94
CA PHE A 27 -1.80 -5.48 -1.47
C PHE A 27 -3.18 -5.38 -0.79
N GLY A 28 -3.46 -6.19 0.24
CA GLY A 28 -4.75 -6.18 0.91
C GLY A 28 -4.94 -4.93 1.79
N LEU A 29 -6.17 -4.42 1.82
CA LEU A 29 -6.58 -3.35 2.72
C LEU A 29 -6.98 -3.92 4.08
N CYS A 30 -6.46 -3.29 5.13
CA CYS A 30 -6.75 -3.63 6.51
C CYS A 30 -7.44 -2.46 7.21
N GLU A 31 -8.57 -2.75 7.86
CA GLU A 31 -9.35 -1.81 8.66
C GLU A 31 -9.82 -2.56 9.91
N ASP A 32 -9.74 -1.92 11.09
CA ASP A 32 -10.13 -2.54 12.38
C ASP A 32 -9.52 -3.95 12.62
N ASN A 33 -8.26 -4.15 12.22
CA ASN A 33 -7.55 -5.43 12.27
C ASN A 33 -8.15 -6.55 11.40
N GLN A 34 -9.02 -6.19 10.46
CA GLN A 34 -9.66 -7.09 9.51
C GLN A 34 -9.24 -6.77 8.08
N CYS A 35 -9.08 -7.82 7.28
CA CYS A 35 -8.80 -7.68 5.86
C CYS A 35 -10.11 -7.48 5.11
N VAL A 36 -10.37 -6.25 4.67
CA VAL A 36 -11.69 -5.83 4.19
C VAL A 36 -11.79 -5.83 2.67
N ALA A 37 -10.69 -5.55 1.97
CA ALA A 37 -10.70 -5.43 0.52
C ALA A 37 -9.38 -5.80 -0.15
N CYS A 38 -9.47 -6.12 -1.43
CA CYS A 38 -8.35 -6.28 -2.33
C CYS A 38 -8.45 -5.29 -3.51
N PRO A 39 -7.38 -4.54 -3.84
CA PRO A 39 -7.34 -3.71 -5.03
C PRO A 39 -7.49 -4.53 -6.31
N SER A 40 -8.40 -4.14 -7.20
CA SER A 40 -8.58 -4.75 -8.52
C SER A 40 -8.70 -3.69 -9.62
N PRO A 41 -8.57 -4.05 -10.91
CA PRO A 41 -8.64 -3.10 -12.02
C PRO A 41 -9.99 -2.37 -12.12
N ASN A 42 -11.05 -3.01 -11.61
CA ASN A 42 -12.42 -2.52 -11.64
C ASN A 42 -12.91 -1.99 -10.28
N LYS A 43 -12.00 -1.59 -9.37
CA LYS A 43 -12.19 -1.09 -7.98
C LYS A 43 -11.79 -2.11 -6.90
N LEU A 44 -12.10 -1.82 -5.64
CA LEU A 44 -11.95 -2.73 -4.52
C LEU A 44 -12.90 -3.93 -4.66
N ALA A 45 -12.32 -5.12 -4.63
CA ALA A 45 -13.05 -6.37 -4.47
C ALA A 45 -13.02 -6.81 -3.00
N GLY A 46 -13.90 -7.74 -2.63
CA GLY A 46 -13.82 -8.39 -1.31
C GLY A 46 -12.46 -9.06 -1.11
N TRP A 47 -11.92 -8.98 0.09
CA TRP A 47 -10.62 -9.58 0.39
C TRP A 47 -10.66 -11.11 0.25
N SER A 48 -9.57 -11.68 -0.28
CA SER A 48 -9.33 -13.11 -0.35
C SER A 48 -7.86 -13.41 -0.05
N LYS A 49 -7.54 -14.68 0.23
CA LYS A 49 -6.16 -15.13 0.44
C LYS A 49 -5.26 -14.95 -0.78
N ASP A 50 -5.88 -14.90 -1.97
CA ASP A 50 -5.20 -14.72 -3.25
C ASP A 50 -5.12 -13.23 -3.64
N CYS A 51 -5.21 -12.32 -2.66
CA CYS A 51 -5.14 -10.89 -2.90
C CYS A 51 -3.72 -10.48 -3.31
N GLU A 52 -3.55 -10.29 -4.61
CA GLU A 52 -2.29 -9.86 -5.23
C GLU A 52 -2.52 -8.66 -6.14
N ALA A 53 -1.48 -7.86 -6.33
CA ALA A 53 -1.52 -6.80 -7.33
C ALA A 53 -1.72 -7.37 -8.73
N VAL A 54 -2.60 -6.73 -9.48
CA VAL A 54 -2.71 -7.01 -10.90
C VAL A 54 -1.45 -6.52 -11.59
N LYS A 55 -0.75 -7.46 -12.23
CA LYS A 55 0.41 -7.13 -13.06
C LYS A 55 -0.08 -6.30 -14.26
N PRO A 56 0.43 -5.07 -14.46
CA PRO A 56 0.07 -4.30 -15.62
C PRO A 56 0.50 -5.04 -16.89
N SER A 57 -0.43 -5.22 -17.83
CA SER A 57 -0.20 -5.97 -19.07
C SER A 57 0.66 -5.22 -20.09
N SER A 58 0.88 -3.92 -19.91
CA SER A 58 1.68 -3.09 -20.81
C SER A 58 2.39 -1.97 -20.05
N CYS A 59 3.71 -2.06 -19.93
CA CYS A 59 4.53 -0.94 -19.51
C CYS A 59 4.54 0.15 -20.61
N GLY A 60 4.48 1.42 -20.22
CA GLY A 60 4.61 2.54 -21.15
C GLY A 60 3.40 2.80 -22.05
N SER A 61 2.26 2.17 -21.79
CA SER A 61 1.01 2.58 -22.43
C SER A 61 0.51 3.88 -21.80
N PRO A 62 0.08 4.87 -22.60
CA PRO A 62 -0.54 6.11 -22.07
C PRO A 62 -1.88 5.86 -21.34
N ASN A 63 -2.35 4.61 -21.31
CA ASN A 63 -3.62 4.20 -20.72
C ASN A 63 -3.45 3.41 -19.40
N VAL A 64 -2.35 3.60 -18.66
CA VAL A 64 -2.25 3.08 -17.28
C VAL A 64 -3.15 3.94 -16.39
N TYR A 65 -4.26 3.36 -15.94
CA TYR A 65 -5.19 4.01 -15.02
C TYR A 65 -4.91 3.58 -13.59
N TYR A 66 -4.51 4.53 -12.75
CA TYR A 66 -4.43 4.32 -11.31
C TYR A 66 -5.78 4.66 -10.68
N TYR A 67 -6.40 3.68 -10.02
CA TYR A 67 -7.54 3.96 -9.16
C TYR A 67 -7.03 4.50 -7.82
N LYS A 68 -7.46 5.71 -7.47
CA LYS A 68 -7.02 6.40 -6.25
C LYS A 68 -7.81 5.90 -5.04
N LEU A 69 -7.07 5.52 -4.00
CA LEU A 69 -7.58 5.24 -2.66
C LEU A 69 -7.19 6.41 -1.74
N GLU A 70 -8.16 6.98 -1.03
CA GLU A 70 -7.95 8.05 -0.05
C GLU A 70 -8.13 7.52 1.38
N GLY A 71 -7.50 8.17 2.36
CA GLY A 71 -7.61 7.79 3.77
C GLY A 71 -6.89 6.49 4.14
N VAL A 72 -6.02 5.98 3.28
CA VAL A 72 -5.21 4.78 3.54
C VAL A 72 -3.80 5.18 3.95
N ASP A 73 -3.20 4.42 4.86
CA ASP A 73 -1.78 4.53 5.22
C ASP A 73 -1.02 3.31 4.72
N HIS A 74 0.11 3.54 4.06
CA HIS A 74 1.00 2.45 3.67
C HIS A 74 1.84 2.01 4.87
N THR A 75 1.93 0.71 5.15
CA THR A 75 2.66 0.18 6.32
C THR A 75 4.13 0.61 6.33
N THR A 76 4.78 0.68 5.18
CA THR A 76 6.19 1.12 5.09
C THR A 76 6.36 2.62 5.31
N SER A 77 5.32 3.44 5.27
CA SER A 77 5.43 4.90 5.49
C SER A 77 5.94 5.25 6.90
N LYS A 78 5.74 4.34 7.86
CA LYS A 78 6.24 4.44 9.24
C LYS A 78 7.71 4.02 9.39
N HIS A 79 8.27 3.30 8.41
CA HIS A 79 9.59 2.67 8.52
C HIS A 79 10.58 3.14 7.45
N GLU A 80 10.08 3.64 6.32
CA GLU A 80 10.86 4.10 5.18
C GLU A 80 10.62 5.57 4.90
N SER A 81 11.71 6.29 4.64
CA SER A 81 11.69 7.73 4.43
C SER A 81 10.98 8.19 3.16
N GLY A 82 10.64 7.28 2.23
CA GLY A 82 10.07 7.60 0.91
C GLY A 82 11.08 8.29 -0.02
N SER A 83 10.72 8.41 -1.29
CA SER A 83 11.38 9.34 -2.20
C SER A 83 11.06 10.78 -1.74
N GLY A 84 12.04 11.69 -1.86
CA GLY A 84 11.98 13.08 -1.37
C GLY A 84 10.80 13.90 -1.90
N SER A 85 10.74 15.18 -1.51
CA SER A 85 9.63 16.08 -1.82
C SER A 85 9.40 16.21 -3.32
N MET A 86 8.35 15.57 -3.82
CA MET A 86 7.86 15.68 -5.20
C MET A 86 6.33 15.67 -5.19
N CYS A 87 5.71 16.29 -6.19
CA CYS A 87 4.25 16.40 -6.26
C CYS A 87 3.60 15.05 -6.61
N GLU A 88 2.31 14.89 -6.29
CA GLU A 88 1.53 13.66 -6.59
C GLU A 88 1.63 13.25 -8.07
N VAL A 89 1.64 14.24 -8.97
CA VAL A 89 1.78 14.05 -10.43
C VAL A 89 3.15 13.44 -10.76
N GLU A 90 4.23 14.00 -10.23
CA GLU A 90 5.59 13.50 -10.47
C GLU A 90 5.78 12.08 -9.91
N CYS A 91 5.16 11.78 -8.76
CA CYS A 91 5.14 10.44 -8.19
C CYS A 91 4.43 9.42 -9.11
N GLY A 92 3.28 9.81 -9.67
CA GLY A 92 2.54 9.01 -10.65
C GLY A 92 3.30 8.81 -11.96
N GLU A 93 3.93 9.86 -12.50
CA GLU A 93 4.77 9.79 -13.69
C GLU A 93 5.99 8.88 -13.50
N LYS A 94 6.63 8.95 -12.32
CA LYS A 94 7.75 8.08 -11.96
C LYS A 94 7.34 6.61 -11.96
N CYS A 95 6.18 6.30 -11.37
CA CYS A 95 5.63 4.94 -11.41
C CYS A 95 5.28 4.53 -12.85
N SER A 96 4.62 5.40 -13.61
CA SER A 96 4.18 5.12 -14.99
C SER A 96 5.35 4.84 -15.94
N SER A 97 6.50 5.45 -15.66
CA SER A 97 7.74 5.28 -16.42
C SER A 97 8.52 4.02 -16.03
N ASP A 98 8.23 3.42 -14.87
CA ASP A 98 8.89 2.20 -14.39
C ASP A 98 8.01 0.97 -14.63
N CYS A 99 8.44 0.10 -15.55
CA CYS A 99 7.73 -1.14 -15.89
C CYS A 99 7.54 -2.12 -14.73
N LYS A 100 8.30 -1.95 -13.64
CA LYS A 100 8.19 -2.78 -12.44
C LYS A 100 7.23 -2.18 -11.43
N CYS A 101 6.78 -0.94 -11.64
CA CYS A 101 5.85 -0.30 -10.74
C CYS A 101 4.45 -0.92 -10.87
N LEU A 102 3.85 -1.22 -9.74
CA LEU A 102 2.46 -1.69 -9.64
C LEU A 102 1.52 -0.63 -9.08
N GLY A 103 2.07 0.41 -8.45
CA GLY A 103 1.32 1.50 -7.86
C GLY A 103 2.24 2.42 -7.07
N TYR A 104 1.68 3.53 -6.58
CA TYR A 104 2.41 4.45 -5.73
C TYR A 104 1.52 4.89 -4.56
N PHE A 105 2.17 5.22 -3.45
CA PHE A 105 1.56 5.86 -2.29
C PHE A 105 2.08 7.28 -2.17
N TYR A 106 1.19 8.24 -1.97
CA TYR A 106 1.53 9.64 -1.80
C TYR A 106 0.90 10.19 -0.51
N ASN A 107 1.75 10.61 0.43
CA ASN A 107 1.30 11.19 1.69
C ASN A 107 1.26 12.72 1.59
N LYS A 108 0.06 13.29 1.71
CA LYS A 108 -0.22 14.73 1.61
C LYS A 108 0.02 15.52 2.89
N GLU A 109 0.11 14.85 4.04
CA GLU A 109 0.05 15.51 5.34
C GLU A 109 1.43 15.76 5.94
N ILE A 110 2.22 14.70 6.11
CA ILE A 110 3.31 14.77 7.10
C ILE A 110 4.63 15.24 6.47
N ASN A 111 4.88 15.01 5.17
CA ASN A 111 6.15 15.41 4.53
C ASN A 111 6.15 15.50 2.98
N ILE A 112 4.99 15.46 2.30
CA ILE A 112 4.92 15.39 0.81
C ILE A 112 5.87 14.30 0.29
N LYS A 113 5.54 13.05 0.60
CA LYS A 113 6.40 11.91 0.29
C LYS A 113 5.73 10.95 -0.65
N CYS A 114 6.54 10.30 -1.47
CA CYS A 114 6.09 9.31 -2.42
C CYS A 114 6.84 7.99 -2.23
N TRP A 115 6.10 6.89 -2.27
CA TRP A 115 6.63 5.53 -2.24
C TRP A 115 6.14 4.81 -3.49
N ILE A 116 7.06 4.11 -4.15
CA ILE A 116 6.76 3.30 -5.33
C ILE A 116 6.63 1.85 -4.87
N ALA A 117 5.52 1.20 -5.24
CA ALA A 117 5.27 -0.20 -4.92
C ALA A 117 5.75 -1.09 -6.08
N TYR A 118 6.56 -2.09 -5.74
CA TYR A 118 7.18 -3.06 -6.65
C TYR A 118 6.72 -4.50 -6.35
N ILE A 119 7.07 -5.46 -7.22
CA ILE A 119 6.88 -6.91 -7.03
C ILE A 119 7.85 -7.51 -6.01
#